data_AF-A0A7S1WM54-F1
#
_entry.id   AF-A0A7S1WM54-F1
#
_cell.length_a   1.000
_cell.length_b   1.000
_cell.length_c   1.000
_cell.angle_alpha   90.00
_cell.angle_beta   90.00
_cell.angle_gamma   90.00
#
_symmetry.space_group_name_H-M   'P 1'
#
loop_
_entity.id
_entity.type
_entity.pdbx_description
1 polymer ?
#
loop_
_entity_poly.entity_id
_entity_poly.type
_entity_poly.pdbx_seq_one_letter_code
_entity_poly.pdbx_strand_id
1 'polypeptide(L)'
;MQHLMRAACVALFITGAIHPVWAARVRQGTVANALANPIRKVVTMLQSMQKKVEEAGAKEEALYEKFQCHCKSGGADLQASISAAEVKAPAVSSDIEAAEGKLTGSKEALKGAQTDRSAAKAAKQEAMSLREKEAASYAAEKADSDANIAAIAKAVAALEKGMAGSFLQSGTAQALRQLIIKATMSEPDRQELASFLSGASVEGYAPRSGEITGILKE
;
A
#
# COMPACT_ATOMS: atom_id res chain seq x y z
N MET A 1 -11.92 39.52 26.92
CA MET A 1 -11.83 40.15 25.58
C MET A 1 -11.27 41.55 25.75
N GLN A 2 -9.97 41.76 25.53
CA GLN A 2 -9.32 43.07 25.60
C GLN A 2 -7.93 42.97 24.95
N HIS A 3 -7.87 43.27 23.66
CA HIS A 3 -6.65 43.67 22.96
C HIS A 3 -6.42 45.15 23.28
N LEU A 4 -5.43 45.49 24.10
CA LEU A 4 -4.83 46.83 24.18
C LEU A 4 -3.79 46.82 25.30
N MET A 5 -2.52 46.66 24.94
CA MET A 5 -1.33 47.20 25.64
C MET A 5 -0.06 46.47 25.15
N ARG A 6 0.28 46.71 23.89
CA ARG A 6 1.64 46.60 23.35
C ARG A 6 1.87 47.88 22.55
N ALA A 7 2.60 48.83 23.15
CA ALA A 7 3.34 49.94 22.52
C ALA A 7 3.38 51.16 23.46
N ALA A 8 4.58 51.50 23.95
CA ALA A 8 5.02 52.77 24.56
C ALA A 8 6.09 52.44 25.61
N CYS A 9 7.32 52.96 25.63
CA CYS A 9 7.95 54.04 24.89
C CYS A 9 9.47 53.78 24.88
N VAL A 10 10.04 53.81 23.68
CA VAL A 10 11.48 53.99 23.45
C VAL A 10 11.76 55.49 23.44
N ALA A 11 12.79 55.87 24.21
CA ALA A 11 13.69 57.02 24.12
C ALA A 11 13.24 58.31 23.40
N LEU A 12 13.36 59.46 24.09
CA LEU A 12 13.81 60.72 23.46
C LEU A 12 14.28 61.80 24.48
N PHE A 13 15.47 62.38 24.21
CA PHE A 13 16.09 63.70 24.54
C PHE A 13 15.75 64.43 25.87
N ILE A 14 16.71 64.78 26.74
CA ILE A 14 17.77 65.82 26.68
C ILE A 14 17.25 67.27 26.64
N THR A 15 17.68 68.04 27.67
CA THR A 15 17.81 69.51 27.84
C THR A 15 16.59 70.42 28.14
N GLY A 16 16.71 71.21 29.23
CA GLY A 16 16.40 72.65 29.22
C GLY A 16 15.52 73.25 30.33
N ALA A 17 16.10 74.20 31.09
CA ALA A 17 15.49 75.26 31.95
C ALA A 17 14.77 74.82 33.26
N ILE A 18 15.18 75.16 34.50
CA ILE A 18 15.57 76.42 35.18
C ILE A 18 14.41 77.44 35.38
N HIS A 19 13.77 77.30 36.55
CA HIS A 19 13.15 78.28 37.51
C HIS A 19 11.96 79.18 37.10
N PRO A 20 11.02 79.43 38.05
CA PRO A 20 11.12 80.60 38.94
C PRO A 20 10.81 80.29 40.43
N VAL A 21 11.60 80.76 41.40
CA VAL A 21 11.49 82.04 42.17
C VAL A 21 10.81 81.87 43.55
N TRP A 22 11.62 82.16 44.58
CA TRP A 22 11.36 82.70 45.93
C TRP A 22 10.21 82.19 46.82
N ALA A 23 10.60 81.60 47.96
CA ALA A 23 10.09 82.01 49.27
C ALA A 23 11.27 82.08 50.26
N ALA A 24 11.59 83.29 50.69
CA ALA A 24 12.60 83.58 51.70
C ALA A 24 12.11 83.18 53.10
N ARG A 25 12.99 82.55 53.88
CA ARG A 25 13.00 82.73 55.35
C ARG A 25 14.41 82.67 55.89
N VAL A 26 14.99 83.85 56.05
CA VAL A 26 16.17 84.06 56.90
C VAL A 26 15.75 83.83 58.35
N ARG A 27 16.43 82.90 59.02
CA ARG A 27 16.61 82.92 60.47
C ARG A 27 18.11 82.85 60.74
N GLN A 28 18.69 84.03 60.96
CA GLN A 28 20.00 84.22 61.54
C GLN A 28 19.93 83.80 63.01
N GLY A 29 20.83 82.91 63.41
CA GLY A 29 20.90 82.38 64.76
C GLY A 29 22.26 81.77 65.02
N THR A 30 23.24 82.65 65.22
CA THR A 30 24.42 82.49 66.08
C THR A 30 25.39 81.35 65.79
N VAL A 31 26.57 81.75 65.36
CA VAL A 31 27.82 81.01 65.45
C VAL A 31 28.05 80.61 66.92
N ALA A 32 27.88 79.33 67.23
CA ALA A 32 28.38 78.74 68.46
C ALA A 32 29.34 77.62 68.06
N ASN A 33 30.60 78.00 67.88
CA ASN A 33 31.74 77.10 67.91
C ASN A 33 31.81 76.45 69.30
N ALA A 34 31.05 75.38 69.51
CA ALA A 34 31.29 74.44 70.60
C ALA A 34 32.16 73.30 70.07
N LEU A 35 33.45 73.58 69.90
CA LEU A 35 34.58 72.67 70.09
C LEU A 35 34.38 71.19 69.68
N ALA A 36 34.02 70.93 68.42
CA ALA A 36 34.50 69.70 67.78
C ALA A 36 35.96 69.94 67.42
N ASN A 37 36.87 69.54 68.31
CA ASN A 37 38.32 69.57 68.10
C ASN A 37 38.61 69.04 66.66
N PRO A 38 39.34 69.76 65.79
CA PRO A 38 39.58 69.36 64.39
C PRO A 38 40.03 67.90 64.24
N ILE A 39 40.74 67.39 65.25
CA ILE A 39 41.12 65.99 65.38
C ILE A 39 39.90 65.05 65.45
N ARG A 40 38.84 65.39 66.20
CA ARG A 40 37.60 64.61 66.24
C ARG A 40 36.91 64.55 64.89
N LYS A 41 36.86 65.63 64.11
CA LYS A 41 36.26 65.63 62.75
C LYS A 41 37.00 64.69 61.81
N VAL A 42 38.34 64.70 61.84
CA VAL A 42 39.16 63.77 61.04
C VAL A 42 38.94 62.33 61.51
N VAL A 43 38.88 62.08 62.82
CA VAL A 43 38.57 60.74 63.37
C VAL A 43 37.15 60.29 63.01
N THR A 44 36.15 61.18 63.01
CA THR A 44 34.78 60.81 62.61
C THR A 44 34.70 60.53 61.11
N MET A 45 35.46 61.27 60.28
CA MET A 45 35.55 61.01 58.85
C MET A 45 36.25 59.67 58.59
N LEU A 46 37.38 59.40 59.26
CA LEU A 46 38.10 58.12 59.18
C LEU A 46 37.23 56.95 59.67
N GLN A 47 36.46 57.12 60.76
CA GLN A 47 35.48 56.12 61.22
C GLN A 47 34.33 55.91 60.22
N SER A 48 33.85 56.96 59.54
CA SER A 48 32.84 56.84 58.49
C SER A 48 33.38 56.19 57.21
N MET A 49 34.65 56.42 56.88
CA MET A 49 35.34 55.75 55.77
C MET A 49 35.57 54.28 56.10
N GLN A 50 35.97 53.96 57.34
CA GLN A 50 36.12 52.59 57.82
C GLN A 50 34.80 51.82 57.71
N LYS A 51 33.68 52.39 58.18
CA LYS A 51 32.34 51.78 58.01
C LYS A 51 31.94 51.61 56.55
N LYS A 52 32.22 52.59 55.67
CA LYS A 52 31.94 52.48 54.23
C LYS A 52 32.79 51.39 53.57
N VAL A 53 34.03 51.21 53.99
CA VAL A 53 34.93 50.16 53.49
C VAL A 53 34.45 48.79 53.98
N GLU A 54 33.99 48.67 55.22
CA GLU A 54 33.38 47.43 55.75
C GLU A 54 32.07 47.09 55.02
N GLU A 55 31.17 48.07 54.82
CA GLU A 55 29.92 47.87 54.05
C GLU A 55 30.17 47.56 52.56
N ALA A 56 31.18 48.17 51.95
CA ALA A 56 31.60 47.85 50.59
C ALA A 56 32.22 46.45 50.53
N GLY A 57 33.07 46.08 51.49
CA GLY A 57 33.65 44.75 51.61
C GLY A 57 32.59 43.65 51.69
N ALA A 58 31.57 43.82 52.55
CA ALA A 58 30.47 42.86 52.66
C ALA A 58 29.62 42.76 51.38
N LYS A 59 29.46 43.85 50.63
CA LYS A 59 28.74 43.84 49.33
C LYS A 59 29.54 43.16 48.24
N GLU A 60 30.84 43.42 48.15
CA GLU A 60 31.74 42.78 47.19
C GLU A 60 31.88 41.28 47.49
N GLU A 61 31.97 40.89 48.76
CA GLU A 61 32.03 39.47 49.15
C GLU A 61 30.73 38.73 48.78
N ALA A 62 29.56 39.33 49.03
CA ALA A 62 28.28 38.74 48.62
C ALA A 62 28.10 38.69 47.08
N LEU A 63 28.61 39.68 46.33
CA LEU A 63 28.62 39.64 44.87
C LEU A 63 29.59 38.59 44.33
N TYR A 64 30.74 38.44 44.97
CA TYR A 64 31.74 37.44 44.62
C TYR A 64 31.26 36.01 44.87
N GLU A 65 30.58 35.74 45.99
CA GLU A 65 29.94 34.45 46.24
C GLU A 65 28.84 34.13 45.22
N LYS A 66 28.00 35.11 44.86
CA LYS A 66 26.97 34.94 43.82
C LYS A 66 27.59 34.67 42.46
N PHE A 67 28.66 35.38 42.11
CA PHE A 67 29.38 35.18 40.85
C PHE A 67 30.05 33.80 40.82
N GLN A 68 30.69 33.37 41.91
CA GLN A 68 31.22 32.02 42.03
C GLN A 68 30.13 30.95 41.90
N CYS A 69 28.98 31.15 42.56
CA CYS A 69 27.87 30.20 42.49
C CYS A 69 27.34 30.09 41.05
N HIS A 70 27.19 31.21 40.34
CA HIS A 70 26.81 31.22 38.93
C HIS A 70 27.84 30.53 38.03
N CYS A 71 29.13 30.78 38.23
CA CYS A 71 30.19 30.11 37.45
C CYS A 71 30.23 28.59 37.72
N LYS A 72 30.02 28.16 38.97
CA LYS A 72 29.98 26.74 39.34
C LYS A 72 28.76 26.03 38.77
N SER A 73 27.57 26.61 38.91
CA SER A 73 26.33 26.00 38.39
C SER A 73 26.32 26.02 36.86
N GLY A 74 26.62 27.17 36.25
CA GLY A 74 26.64 27.31 34.79
C GLY A 74 27.73 26.47 34.13
N GLY A 75 28.91 26.38 34.77
CA GLY A 75 29.98 25.50 34.32
C GLY A 75 29.58 24.02 34.40
N ALA A 76 28.96 23.60 35.49
CA ALA A 76 28.48 22.22 35.65
C ALA A 76 27.36 21.86 34.65
N ASP A 77 26.38 22.75 34.46
CA ASP A 77 25.27 22.54 33.52
C ASP A 77 25.77 22.50 32.06
N LEU A 78 26.70 23.40 31.71
CA LEU A 78 27.34 23.41 30.38
C LEU A 78 28.17 22.15 30.15
N GLN A 79 28.96 21.73 31.14
CA GLN A 79 29.73 20.48 31.07
C GLN A 79 28.80 19.28 30.88
N ALA A 80 27.71 19.20 31.65
CA ALA A 80 26.74 18.11 31.56
C ALA A 80 26.05 18.06 30.19
N SER A 81 25.70 19.21 29.62
CA SER A 81 25.08 19.30 28.29
C SER A 81 26.07 19.00 27.16
N ILE A 82 27.35 19.37 27.29
CA ILE A 82 28.42 18.94 26.37
C ILE A 82 28.59 17.42 26.42
N SER A 83 28.73 16.82 27.60
CA SER A 83 28.87 15.37 27.72
C SER A 83 27.64 14.61 27.18
N ALA A 84 26.44 15.13 27.42
CA ALA A 84 25.23 14.56 26.83
C ALA A 84 25.20 14.68 25.30
N ALA A 85 25.70 15.79 24.74
CA ALA A 85 25.81 15.98 23.29
C ALA A 85 26.88 15.07 22.68
N GLU A 86 28.02 14.89 23.33
CA GLU A 86 29.11 14.00 22.89
C GLU A 86 28.66 12.53 22.87
N VAL A 87 27.76 12.11 23.76
CA VAL A 87 27.17 10.76 23.72
C VAL A 87 26.08 10.64 22.64
N LYS A 88 25.26 11.69 22.45
CA LYS A 88 24.16 11.67 21.48
C LYS A 88 24.63 11.78 20.03
N ALA A 89 25.69 12.55 19.76
CA ALA A 89 26.21 12.75 18.41
C ALA A 89 26.55 11.43 17.68
N PRO A 90 27.36 10.51 18.25
CA PRO A 90 27.63 9.23 17.61
C PRO A 90 26.39 8.32 17.57
N ALA A 91 25.54 8.34 18.60
CA ALA A 91 24.32 7.54 18.60
C ALA A 91 23.37 7.92 17.45
N VAL A 92 23.11 9.21 17.27
CA VAL A 92 22.27 9.71 16.17
C VAL A 92 22.94 9.46 14.82
N SER A 93 24.28 9.57 14.72
CA SER A 93 25.01 9.24 13.49
C SER A 93 24.83 7.77 13.10
N SER A 94 25.00 6.84 14.05
CA SER A 94 24.79 5.41 13.81
C SER A 94 23.34 5.08 13.46
N ASP A 95 22.37 5.73 14.11
CA ASP A 95 20.95 5.57 13.77
C ASP A 95 20.63 6.08 12.36
N ILE A 96 21.24 7.18 11.93
CA ILE A 96 21.11 7.71 10.56
C ILE A 96 21.66 6.71 9.55
N GLU A 97 22.89 6.20 9.75
CA GLU A 97 23.49 5.22 8.84
C GLU A 97 22.63 3.93 8.74
N ALA A 98 22.11 3.46 9.87
CA ALA A 98 21.20 2.31 9.90
C ALA A 98 19.88 2.60 9.17
N ALA A 99 19.31 3.81 9.33
CA ALA A 99 18.10 4.22 8.64
C ALA A 99 18.32 4.39 7.13
N GLU A 100 19.46 4.93 6.71
CA GLU A 100 19.85 5.04 5.30
C GLU A 100 19.99 3.66 4.65
N GLY A 101 20.65 2.72 5.33
CA GLY A 101 20.75 1.33 4.86
C GLY A 101 19.39 0.64 4.72
N LYS A 102 18.47 0.86 5.68
CA LYS A 102 17.09 0.35 5.56
C LYS A 102 16.34 1.01 4.41
N LEU A 103 16.56 2.30 4.17
CA LEU A 103 15.89 3.06 3.11
C LEU A 103 16.36 2.62 1.73
N THR A 104 17.65 2.37 1.53
CA THR A 104 18.16 1.83 0.26
C THR A 104 17.60 0.43 0.01
N GLY A 105 17.66 -0.47 0.98
CA GLY A 105 17.08 -1.81 0.87
C GLY A 105 15.57 -1.79 0.59
N SER A 106 14.83 -0.90 1.26
CA SER A 106 13.39 -0.74 1.02
C SER A 106 13.08 -0.20 -0.38
N LYS A 107 13.91 0.72 -0.91
CA LYS A 107 13.76 1.24 -2.27
C LYS A 107 14.02 0.17 -3.32
N GLU A 108 15.02 -0.68 -3.12
CA GLU A 108 15.30 -1.80 -4.02
C GLU A 108 14.18 -2.85 -4.00
N ALA A 109 13.73 -3.24 -2.80
CA ALA A 109 12.59 -4.14 -2.65
C ALA A 109 11.32 -3.59 -3.31
N LEU A 110 11.08 -2.27 -3.19
CA LEU A 110 9.93 -1.62 -3.83
C LEU A 110 10.03 -1.64 -5.36
N LYS A 111 11.22 -1.42 -5.93
CA LYS A 111 11.44 -1.56 -7.38
C LYS A 111 11.22 -3.01 -7.84
N GLY A 112 11.75 -4.00 -7.11
CA GLY A 112 11.52 -5.42 -7.39
C GLY A 112 10.03 -5.76 -7.40
N ALA A 113 9.33 -5.39 -6.32
CA ALA A 113 7.90 -5.64 -6.19
C ALA A 113 7.05 -4.94 -7.28
N GLN A 114 7.46 -3.78 -7.78
CA GLN A 114 6.79 -3.11 -8.90
C GLN A 114 6.94 -3.89 -10.20
N THR A 115 8.14 -4.42 -10.47
CA THR A 115 8.41 -5.29 -11.62
C THR A 115 7.65 -6.61 -11.52
N ASP A 116 7.64 -7.24 -10.35
CA ASP A 116 6.90 -8.49 -10.14
C ASP A 116 5.40 -8.27 -10.32
N ARG A 117 4.87 -7.13 -9.85
CA ARG A 117 3.46 -6.77 -10.04
C ARG A 117 3.11 -6.57 -11.51
N SER A 118 3.98 -5.94 -12.30
CA SER A 118 3.71 -5.74 -13.73
C SER A 118 3.77 -7.08 -14.48
N ALA A 119 4.76 -7.92 -14.20
CA ALA A 119 4.89 -9.26 -14.75
C ALA A 119 3.68 -10.15 -14.39
N ALA A 120 3.26 -10.17 -13.12
CA ALA A 120 2.10 -10.94 -12.67
C ALA A 120 0.79 -10.49 -13.33
N LYS A 121 0.62 -9.18 -13.57
CA LYS A 121 -0.54 -8.67 -14.30
C LYS A 121 -0.54 -9.11 -15.76
N ALA A 122 0.61 -9.05 -16.43
CA ALA A 122 0.75 -9.52 -17.81
C ALA A 122 0.45 -11.03 -17.91
N ALA A 123 1.07 -11.84 -17.05
CA ALA A 123 0.83 -13.28 -16.99
C ALA A 123 -0.65 -13.62 -16.70
N LYS A 124 -1.31 -12.88 -15.81
CA LYS A 124 -2.75 -13.06 -15.55
C LYS A 124 -3.58 -12.78 -16.80
N GLN A 125 -3.28 -11.69 -17.52
CA GLN A 125 -4.03 -11.31 -18.71
C GLN A 125 -3.82 -12.32 -19.85
N GLU A 126 -2.60 -12.81 -20.03
CA GLU A 126 -2.30 -13.88 -20.98
C GLU A 126 -3.02 -15.18 -20.62
N ALA A 127 -3.00 -15.59 -19.35
CA ALA A 127 -3.72 -16.78 -18.88
C ALA A 127 -5.24 -16.66 -19.05
N MET A 128 -5.81 -15.46 -18.84
CA MET A 128 -7.23 -15.22 -19.13
C MET A 128 -7.53 -15.32 -20.62
N SER A 129 -6.70 -14.71 -21.48
CA SER A 129 -6.86 -14.79 -22.94
C SER A 129 -6.76 -16.23 -23.44
N LEU A 130 -5.84 -17.02 -22.88
CA LEU A 130 -5.70 -18.43 -23.22
C LEU A 130 -6.94 -19.22 -22.79
N ARG A 131 -7.43 -19.03 -21.55
CA ARG A 131 -8.65 -19.69 -21.07
C ARG A 131 -9.88 -19.34 -21.90
N GLU A 132 -10.02 -18.10 -22.34
CA GLU A 132 -11.12 -17.69 -23.20
C GLU A 132 -11.05 -18.39 -24.57
N LYS A 133 -9.86 -18.51 -25.15
CA LYS A 133 -9.65 -19.26 -26.41
C LYS A 133 -9.93 -20.75 -26.25
N GLU A 134 -9.38 -21.37 -25.20
CA GLU A 134 -9.60 -22.79 -24.90
C GLU A 134 -11.07 -23.09 -24.62
N ALA A 135 -11.77 -22.21 -23.89
CA ALA A 135 -13.21 -22.36 -23.64
C ALA A 135 -14.02 -22.24 -24.93
N ALA A 136 -13.65 -21.33 -25.84
CA ALA A 136 -14.30 -21.20 -27.14
C ALA A 136 -14.07 -22.43 -28.03
N SER A 137 -12.82 -22.92 -28.12
CA SER A 137 -12.49 -24.15 -28.85
C SER A 137 -13.21 -25.36 -28.27
N TYR A 138 -13.23 -25.51 -26.94
CA TYR A 138 -13.94 -26.58 -26.26
C TYR A 138 -15.45 -26.53 -26.52
N ALA A 139 -16.06 -25.34 -26.50
CA ALA A 139 -17.49 -25.19 -26.79
C ALA A 139 -17.83 -25.59 -28.23
N ALA A 140 -16.96 -25.25 -29.20
CA ALA A 140 -17.11 -25.66 -30.59
C ALA A 140 -16.97 -27.17 -30.76
N GLU A 141 -15.89 -27.77 -30.25
CA GLU A 141 -15.67 -29.22 -30.32
C GLU A 141 -16.76 -30.01 -29.61
N LYS A 142 -17.26 -29.50 -28.47
CA LYS A 142 -18.39 -30.10 -27.76
C LYS A 142 -19.65 -30.05 -28.61
N ALA A 143 -19.95 -28.93 -29.26
CA ALA A 143 -21.12 -28.81 -30.12
C ALA A 143 -21.05 -29.77 -31.32
N ASP A 144 -19.88 -29.88 -31.95
CA ASP A 144 -19.65 -30.81 -33.06
C ASP A 144 -19.75 -32.28 -32.60
N SER A 145 -19.17 -32.61 -31.44
CA SER A 145 -19.24 -33.95 -30.86
C SER A 145 -20.69 -34.32 -30.49
N ASP A 146 -21.43 -33.41 -29.85
CA ASP A 146 -22.84 -33.60 -29.52
C ASP A 146 -23.69 -33.79 -30.79
N ALA A 147 -23.42 -33.03 -31.85
CA ALA A 147 -24.08 -33.18 -33.14
C ALA A 147 -23.77 -34.54 -33.80
N ASN A 148 -22.51 -34.99 -33.74
CA ASN A 148 -22.08 -36.28 -34.24
C ASN A 148 -22.71 -37.43 -33.45
N ILE A 149 -22.75 -37.36 -32.13
CA ILE A 149 -23.43 -38.34 -31.27
C ILE A 149 -24.92 -38.41 -31.64
N ALA A 150 -25.59 -37.26 -31.82
CA ALA A 150 -26.98 -37.23 -32.23
C ALA A 150 -27.21 -37.81 -33.64
N ALA A 151 -26.27 -37.59 -34.57
CA ALA A 151 -26.32 -38.18 -35.91
C ALA A 151 -26.14 -39.70 -35.86
N ILE A 152 -25.17 -40.20 -35.08
CA ILE A 152 -24.95 -41.64 -34.87
C ILE A 152 -26.18 -42.26 -34.21
N ALA A 153 -26.76 -41.65 -33.18
CA ALA A 153 -27.98 -42.14 -32.54
C ALA A 153 -29.15 -42.26 -33.53
N LYS A 154 -29.32 -41.26 -34.43
CA LYS A 154 -30.32 -41.33 -35.51
C LYS A 154 -30.01 -42.43 -36.51
N ALA A 155 -28.74 -42.62 -36.88
CA ALA A 155 -28.32 -43.67 -37.79
C ALA A 155 -28.56 -45.06 -37.19
N VAL A 156 -28.24 -45.26 -35.90
CA VAL A 156 -28.55 -46.50 -35.16
C VAL A 156 -30.06 -46.74 -35.14
N ALA A 157 -30.87 -45.73 -34.80
CA ALA A 157 -32.33 -45.86 -34.82
C ALA A 157 -32.89 -46.18 -36.22
N ALA A 158 -32.29 -45.64 -37.28
CA ALA A 158 -32.67 -45.95 -38.66
C ALA A 158 -32.26 -47.39 -39.05
N LEU A 159 -31.07 -47.83 -38.64
CA LEU A 159 -30.60 -49.20 -38.83
C LEU A 159 -31.49 -50.20 -38.09
N GLU A 160 -31.86 -49.94 -36.84
CA GLU A 160 -32.78 -50.79 -36.07
C GLU A 160 -34.15 -50.92 -36.74
N LYS A 161 -34.70 -49.81 -37.24
CA LYS A 161 -35.96 -49.81 -37.98
C LYS A 161 -35.85 -50.55 -39.32
N GLY A 162 -34.74 -50.40 -40.04
CA GLY A 162 -34.49 -51.09 -41.30
C GLY A 162 -34.23 -52.59 -41.13
N MET A 163 -33.59 -52.97 -40.01
CA MET A 163 -33.24 -54.34 -39.65
C MET A 163 -34.43 -55.21 -39.24
N ALA A 164 -35.51 -54.64 -38.72
CA ALA A 164 -36.67 -55.38 -38.23
C ALA A 164 -37.50 -56.09 -39.34
N GLY A 165 -36.93 -56.33 -40.52
CA GLY A 165 -37.60 -56.97 -41.65
C GLY A 165 -38.70 -56.12 -42.30
N SER A 166 -38.88 -54.87 -41.85
CA SER A 166 -39.93 -53.97 -42.32
C SER A 166 -39.80 -53.67 -43.82
N PHE A 167 -38.59 -53.68 -44.39
CA PHE A 167 -38.41 -53.46 -45.82
C PHE A 167 -38.96 -54.64 -46.64
N LEU A 168 -38.59 -55.88 -46.31
CA LEU A 168 -39.08 -57.08 -47.01
C LEU A 168 -40.59 -57.29 -46.85
N GLN A 169 -41.18 -56.75 -45.78
CA GLN A 169 -42.62 -56.76 -45.52
C GLN A 169 -43.36 -55.55 -46.11
N SER A 170 -42.66 -54.51 -46.56
CA SER A 170 -43.28 -53.28 -47.08
C SER A 170 -43.78 -53.43 -48.52
N GLY A 171 -44.87 -52.74 -48.85
CA GLY A 171 -45.51 -52.74 -50.18
C GLY A 171 -44.57 -52.48 -51.37
N THR A 172 -43.47 -51.76 -51.13
CA THR A 172 -42.43 -51.52 -52.13
C THR A 172 -41.62 -52.77 -52.44
N ALA A 173 -41.31 -53.62 -51.45
CA ALA A 173 -40.68 -54.92 -51.70
C ALA A 173 -41.61 -55.88 -52.46
N GLN A 174 -42.93 -55.84 -52.21
CA GLN A 174 -43.87 -56.61 -53.05
C GLN A 174 -43.97 -56.05 -54.48
N ALA A 175 -43.95 -54.73 -54.67
CA ALA A 175 -43.90 -54.12 -55.99
C ALA A 175 -42.60 -54.48 -56.75
N LEU A 176 -41.45 -54.48 -56.07
CA LEU A 176 -40.16 -54.90 -56.64
C LEU A 176 -40.15 -56.38 -57.04
N ARG A 177 -40.73 -57.27 -56.23
CA ARG A 177 -40.90 -58.69 -56.62
C ARG A 177 -41.72 -58.83 -57.90
N GLN A 178 -42.81 -58.06 -58.04
CA GLN A 178 -43.63 -58.05 -59.25
C GLN A 178 -42.90 -57.48 -60.47
N LEU A 179 -42.05 -56.47 -60.26
CA LEU A 179 -41.27 -55.85 -61.32
C LEU A 179 -40.13 -56.76 -61.78
N ILE A 180 -39.46 -57.46 -60.87
CA ILE A 180 -38.44 -58.46 -61.21
C ILE A 180 -39.06 -59.57 -62.06
N ILE A 181 -40.24 -60.08 -61.70
CA ILE A 181 -40.96 -61.10 -62.50
C ILE A 181 -41.25 -60.60 -63.93
N LYS A 182 -41.55 -59.31 -64.10
CA LYS A 182 -41.90 -58.70 -65.40
C LYS A 182 -40.71 -58.16 -66.19
N ALA A 183 -39.58 -57.89 -65.54
CA ALA A 183 -38.41 -57.32 -66.18
C ALA A 183 -37.64 -58.40 -66.97
N THR A 184 -37.19 -58.03 -68.17
CA THR A 184 -36.23 -58.80 -68.96
C THR A 184 -34.84 -58.62 -68.37
N MET A 185 -34.41 -59.56 -67.52
CA MET A 185 -33.10 -59.61 -66.87
C MET A 185 -32.50 -61.00 -67.06
N SER A 186 -31.18 -61.11 -66.90
CA SER A 186 -30.51 -62.40 -66.99
C SER A 186 -30.94 -63.29 -65.82
N GLU A 187 -31.09 -64.58 -66.09
CA GLU A 187 -31.56 -65.54 -65.10
C GLU A 187 -30.69 -65.68 -63.84
N PRO A 188 -29.35 -65.55 -63.89
CA PRO A 188 -28.57 -65.48 -62.66
C PRO A 188 -28.88 -64.24 -61.82
N ASP A 189 -29.04 -63.06 -62.44
CA ASP A 189 -29.38 -61.82 -61.70
C ASP A 189 -30.79 -61.90 -61.10
N ARG A 190 -31.72 -62.52 -61.81
CA ARG A 190 -33.09 -62.76 -61.32
C ARG A 190 -33.09 -63.68 -60.10
N GLN A 191 -32.30 -64.75 -60.13
CA GLN A 191 -32.18 -65.70 -59.02
C GLN A 191 -31.57 -65.04 -57.77
N GLU A 192 -30.57 -64.19 -57.96
CA GLU A 192 -29.90 -63.45 -56.88
C GLU A 192 -30.82 -62.40 -56.24
N LEU A 193 -31.56 -61.63 -57.04
CA LEU A 193 -32.51 -60.65 -56.51
C LEU A 193 -33.74 -61.32 -55.87
N ALA A 194 -34.19 -62.45 -56.41
CA ALA A 194 -35.27 -63.24 -55.83
C ALA A 194 -34.86 -63.89 -54.50
N SER A 195 -33.61 -64.38 -54.38
CA SER A 195 -33.11 -64.96 -53.13
C SER A 195 -33.02 -63.88 -52.03
N PHE A 196 -32.49 -62.70 -52.35
CA PHE A 196 -32.44 -61.56 -51.44
C PHE A 196 -33.84 -61.09 -50.98
N LEU A 197 -34.78 -60.94 -51.93
CA LEU A 197 -36.13 -60.45 -51.61
C LEU A 197 -37.00 -61.49 -50.94
N SER A 198 -36.83 -62.79 -51.20
CA SER A 198 -37.66 -63.86 -50.64
C SER A 198 -37.54 -64.01 -49.12
N GLY A 199 -36.54 -63.37 -48.50
CA GLY A 199 -36.27 -63.54 -47.07
C GLY A 199 -35.75 -64.93 -46.74
N ALA A 200 -35.44 -65.76 -47.74
CA ALA A 200 -34.68 -66.98 -47.56
C ALA A 200 -33.27 -66.55 -47.17
N SER A 201 -33.06 -66.50 -45.86
CA SER A 201 -31.75 -66.55 -45.23
C SER A 201 -30.90 -67.57 -45.98
N VAL A 202 -29.95 -67.08 -46.78
CA VAL A 202 -28.77 -67.87 -47.15
C VAL A 202 -28.29 -68.51 -45.85
N GLU A 203 -28.21 -69.84 -45.78
CA GLU A 203 -27.68 -70.55 -44.61
C GLU A 203 -26.34 -69.90 -44.23
N GLY A 204 -26.33 -69.09 -43.17
CA GLY A 204 -25.16 -68.33 -42.73
C GLY A 204 -25.29 -66.79 -42.71
N TYR A 205 -26.29 -66.18 -43.34
CA TYR A 205 -26.55 -64.74 -43.19
C TYR A 205 -27.57 -64.48 -42.08
N ALA A 206 -27.08 -64.54 -40.83
CA ALA A 206 -27.72 -63.81 -39.73
C ALA A 206 -27.39 -62.32 -39.90
N PRO A 207 -28.34 -61.38 -39.73
CA PRO A 207 -28.04 -59.96 -39.79
C PRO A 207 -27.06 -59.60 -38.66
N ARG A 208 -25.75 -59.60 -38.99
CA ARG A 208 -24.64 -59.18 -38.12
C ARG A 208 -24.74 -57.71 -37.70
N SER A 209 -25.67 -56.97 -38.30
CA SER A 209 -25.98 -55.61 -37.92
C SER A 209 -26.45 -55.49 -36.46
N GLY A 210 -26.92 -56.57 -35.81
CA GLY A 210 -27.22 -56.58 -34.37
C GLY A 210 -25.98 -56.45 -33.48
N GLU A 211 -24.90 -57.15 -33.82
CA GLU A 211 -23.59 -57.06 -33.16
C GLU A 211 -22.96 -55.68 -33.39
N ILE A 212 -23.11 -55.14 -34.61
CA ILE A 212 -22.66 -53.78 -34.97
C ILE A 212 -23.47 -52.71 -34.22
N THR A 213 -24.78 -52.86 -34.06
CA THR A 213 -25.59 -51.93 -33.23
C THR A 213 -25.30 -52.08 -31.74
N GLY A 214 -24.87 -53.26 -31.28
CA GLY A 214 -24.41 -53.46 -29.90
C GLY A 214 -23.12 -52.69 -29.63
N ILE A 215 -22.14 -52.79 -30.54
CA ILE A 215 -20.86 -52.07 -30.44
C ILE A 215 -21.03 -50.55 -30.59
N LEU A 216 -21.99 -50.08 -31.40
CA LEU A 216 -22.26 -48.64 -31.59
C LEU A 216 -23.09 -48.00 -30.48
N LYS A 217 -23.65 -48.79 -29.56
CA LYS A 217 -24.44 -48.31 -28.42
C LYS A 217 -23.64 -48.20 -27.12
N GLU A 218 -22.56 -48.96 -26.99
CA GLU A 218 -21.55 -48.83 -25.92
C GLU A 218 -20.64 -47.62 -26.21
#